data_AF-A0A6J8APJ1-F1
#
_entry.id   AF-A0A6J8APJ1-F1
#
_cell.length_a   1.000
_cell.length_b   1.000
_cell.length_c   1.000
_cell.angle_alpha   90.00
_cell.angle_beta   90.00
_cell.angle_gamma   90.00
#
_symmetry.space_group_name_H-M   'P 1'
#
loop_
_entity.id
_entity.type
_entity.pdbx_description
1 polymer ?
#
loop_
_entity_poly.entity_id
_entity_poly.type
_entity_poly.pdbx_seq_one_letter_code
_entity_poly.pdbx_strand_id
1 'polypeptide(L)'
;MKQIEQINKQDMKRRRNDIIEINKLRGKENPHAISVQMDGMYNNPLYSGVGRTPFQPATQTVYTAAENETSKHNILALNIKNKLCSKHSSLDVDNDSGRLHEDCTDECSANIPMVKSIGDEYTWARECLLDLKEDAIEIEHLVTDADSSAYKAALDLHNEGINNVEPENFLDTRHLSDHARKGAKSDKTLLKVMPATTKLKRQKLLNNFSVDLTERCNKELALAYKFYAGDFLKLKIKFHTQWMS
;
A
#
# COMPACT_ATOMS: atom_id res chain seq x y z
N MET A 1 3.35 -2.12 26.76
CA MET A 1 3.45 -1.63 25.37
C MET A 1 4.89 -1.33 24.96
N LYS A 2 5.64 -0.47 25.67
CA LYS A 2 7.03 -0.08 25.32
C LYS A 2 7.98 -1.24 24.98
N GLN A 3 7.89 -2.37 25.69
CA GLN A 3 8.70 -3.56 25.41
C GLN A 3 8.37 -4.23 24.07
N ILE A 4 7.09 -4.31 23.68
CA ILE A 4 6.66 -4.92 22.41
C ILE A 4 7.09 -4.03 21.24
N GLU A 5 6.90 -2.71 21.37
CA GLU A 5 7.36 -1.74 20.37
C GLU A 5 8.87 -1.84 20.15
N GLN A 6 9.64 -1.94 21.23
CA GLN A 6 11.09 -2.08 21.15
C GLN A 6 11.51 -3.39 20.47
N ILE A 7 10.87 -4.51 20.83
CA ILE A 7 11.11 -5.81 20.16
C ILE A 7 10.79 -5.72 18.68
N ASN A 8 9.66 -5.11 18.31
CA ASN A 8 9.27 -4.96 16.91
C ASN A 8 10.26 -4.09 16.13
N LYS A 9 10.71 -2.96 16.70
CA LYS A 9 11.74 -2.11 16.08
C LYS A 9 13.05 -2.86 15.87
N GLN A 10 13.49 -3.63 16.85
CA GLN A 10 14.70 -4.45 16.75
C GLN A 10 14.54 -5.56 15.68
N ASP A 11 13.38 -6.21 15.62
CA ASP A 11 13.11 -7.24 14.62
C ASP A 11 13.07 -6.67 13.20
N MET A 12 12.42 -5.52 13.00
CA MET A 12 12.44 -4.81 11.71
C MET A 12 13.86 -4.40 11.32
N LYS A 13 14.65 -3.84 12.25
CA LYS A 13 16.07 -3.52 12.01
C LYS A 13 16.91 -4.73 11.61
N ARG A 14 16.66 -5.89 12.23
CA ARG A 14 17.31 -7.15 11.82
C ARG A 14 16.93 -7.52 10.39
N ARG A 15 15.65 -7.49 10.03
CA ARG A 15 15.17 -7.82 8.67
C ARG A 15 15.78 -6.88 7.61
N ARG A 16 15.91 -5.59 7.94
CA ARG A 16 16.58 -4.58 7.11
C ARG A 16 18.03 -4.98 6.81
N ASN A 17 18.80 -5.37 7.84
CA ASN A 17 20.17 -5.85 7.67
C ASN A 17 20.24 -7.14 6.86
N ASP A 18 19.34 -8.10 7.11
CA ASP A 18 19.31 -9.37 6.37
C ASP A 18 19.14 -9.13 4.85
N ILE A 19 18.32 -8.16 4.47
CA ILE A 19 18.11 -7.80 3.05
C ILE A 19 19.37 -7.20 2.43
N ILE A 20 20.05 -6.30 3.14
CA ILE A 20 21.32 -5.71 2.68
C ILE A 20 22.34 -6.83 2.43
N GLU A 21 22.46 -7.79 3.35
CA GLU A 21 23.37 -8.94 3.20
C GLU A 21 22.97 -9.84 2.03
N ILE A 22 21.67 -10.12 1.84
CA ILE A 22 21.17 -10.86 0.68
C ILE A 22 21.56 -10.14 -0.62
N ASN A 23 21.42 -8.82 -0.68
CA ASN A 23 21.74 -8.03 -1.87
C ASN A 23 23.25 -7.98 -2.15
N LYS A 24 24.08 -7.93 -1.11
CA LYS A 24 25.54 -8.11 -1.24
C LYS A 24 25.89 -9.47 -1.81
N LEU A 25 25.29 -10.55 -1.30
CA LEU A 25 25.50 -11.91 -1.79
C LEU A 25 25.05 -12.10 -3.24
N ARG A 26 24.03 -11.36 -3.68
CA ARG A 26 23.58 -11.30 -5.07
C ARG A 26 24.46 -10.45 -5.98
N GLY A 27 25.44 -9.72 -5.43
CA GLY A 27 26.34 -8.85 -6.19
C GLY A 27 25.69 -7.56 -6.68
N LYS A 28 24.65 -7.06 -5.99
CA LYS A 28 24.00 -5.79 -6.36
C LYS A 28 24.99 -4.64 -6.16
N GLU A 29 25.07 -3.73 -7.13
CA GLU A 29 26.00 -2.58 -7.10
C GLU A 29 25.76 -1.68 -5.87
N ASN A 30 24.48 -1.41 -5.56
CA ASN A 30 24.07 -0.74 -4.34
C ASN A 30 23.19 -1.68 -3.49
N PRO A 31 23.74 -2.36 -2.48
CA PRO A 31 22.97 -3.25 -1.61
C PRO A 31 21.95 -2.55 -0.71
N HIS A 32 22.11 -1.24 -0.51
CA HIS A 32 21.26 -0.40 0.35
C HIS A 32 20.02 0.12 -0.38
N ALA A 33 20.07 0.16 -1.72
CA ALA A 33 18.94 0.49 -2.57
C ALA A 33 18.05 -0.74 -2.74
N ILE A 34 16.78 -0.65 -2.33
CA ILE A 34 15.84 -1.78 -2.37
C ILE A 34 14.52 -1.41 -3.02
N SER A 35 13.80 -2.45 -3.43
CA SER A 35 12.44 -2.37 -3.93
C SER A 35 11.45 -2.61 -2.79
N VAL A 36 10.43 -1.76 -2.65
CA VAL A 36 9.39 -1.90 -1.61
C VAL A 36 7.99 -1.69 -2.16
N GLN A 37 7.01 -2.32 -1.54
CA GLN A 37 5.60 -2.01 -1.69
C GLN A 37 5.14 -1.24 -0.44
N MET A 38 4.40 -0.16 -0.65
CA MET A 38 3.85 0.66 0.44
C MET A 38 2.34 0.82 0.31
N ASP A 39 1.63 0.65 1.41
CA ASP A 39 0.17 0.74 1.46
C ASP A 39 -0.33 1.11 2.86
N GLY A 40 -1.47 1.80 2.90
CA GLY A 40 -2.16 2.26 4.11
C GLY A 40 -3.48 1.53 4.30
N MET A 41 -3.64 0.87 5.45
CA MET A 41 -4.90 0.23 5.83
C MET A 41 -5.62 1.01 6.93
N TYR A 42 -6.92 1.17 6.77
CA TYR A 42 -7.78 1.88 7.73
C TYR A 42 -8.69 0.90 8.46
N ASN A 43 -9.06 1.23 9.70
CA ASN A 43 -10.02 0.42 10.45
C ASN A 43 -11.45 0.46 9.87
N ASN A 44 -11.78 1.48 9.06
CA ASN A 44 -13.00 1.60 8.27
C ASN A 44 -12.69 2.21 6.90
N PRO A 45 -13.46 1.90 5.84
CA PRO A 45 -13.31 2.60 4.56
C PRO A 45 -13.52 4.10 4.72
N LEU A 46 -12.62 4.91 4.15
CA LEU A 46 -12.65 6.38 4.28
C LEU A 46 -13.94 7.02 3.74
N TYR A 47 -14.62 6.36 2.80
CA TYR A 47 -15.87 6.83 2.21
C TYR A 47 -17.13 6.35 2.95
N SER A 48 -17.01 5.48 3.95
CA SER A 48 -18.19 4.86 4.60
C SER A 48 -19.04 5.84 5.43
N GLY A 49 -18.46 6.98 5.81
CA GLY A 49 -19.09 8.04 6.62
C GLY A 49 -19.58 9.24 5.81
N VAL A 50 -19.45 9.25 4.48
CA VAL A 50 -19.85 10.39 3.65
C VAL A 50 -21.33 10.71 3.89
N GLY A 51 -21.61 11.91 4.40
CA GLY A 51 -22.96 12.37 4.73
C GLY A 51 -23.56 11.80 6.02
N ARG A 52 -22.82 11.00 6.80
CA ARG A 52 -23.30 10.36 8.04
C ARG A 52 -22.54 10.80 9.29
N THR A 53 -21.27 11.14 9.15
CA THR A 53 -20.42 11.55 10.27
C THR A 53 -19.84 12.94 10.02
N PRO A 54 -19.83 13.85 11.01
CA PRO A 54 -19.19 15.16 10.87
C PRO A 54 -17.66 15.07 10.74
N PHE A 55 -17.08 13.94 11.16
CA PHE A 55 -15.66 13.62 11.03
C PHE A 55 -15.41 12.46 10.06
N GLN A 56 -14.14 12.21 9.74
CA GLN A 56 -13.74 11.05 8.95
C GLN A 56 -14.18 9.74 9.65
N PRO A 57 -14.69 8.74 8.91
CA PRO A 57 -15.19 7.49 9.50
C PRO A 57 -14.09 6.59 10.07
N ALA A 58 -12.86 6.72 9.59
CA ALA A 58 -11.72 6.00 10.12
C ALA A 58 -11.01 6.80 11.21
N THR A 59 -10.62 6.11 12.26
CA THR A 59 -9.95 6.68 13.44
C THR A 59 -8.55 6.12 13.65
N GLN A 60 -8.21 5.04 12.94
CA GLN A 60 -6.94 4.35 13.02
C GLN A 60 -6.46 3.99 11.62
N THR A 61 -5.15 4.08 11.42
CA THR A 61 -4.48 3.60 10.21
C THR A 61 -3.18 2.91 10.56
N VAL A 62 -2.83 1.92 9.75
CA VAL A 62 -1.55 1.24 9.75
C VAL A 62 -0.98 1.37 8.35
N TYR A 63 0.12 2.10 8.24
CA TYR A 63 0.87 2.27 7.01
C TYR A 63 2.10 1.35 7.05
N THR A 64 2.28 0.57 5.99
CA THR A 64 3.31 -0.48 5.94
C THR A 64 4.25 -0.28 4.76
N ALA A 65 5.53 -0.57 4.96
CA ALA A 65 6.47 -0.80 3.88
C ALA A 65 6.96 -2.25 3.94
N ALA A 66 6.71 -3.01 2.88
CA ALA A 66 7.14 -4.39 2.73
C ALA A 66 8.17 -4.49 1.61
N GLU A 67 9.21 -5.28 1.83
CA GLU A 67 10.24 -5.53 0.82
C GLU A 67 9.74 -6.34 -0.38
N ASN A 68 10.34 -6.09 -1.54
CA ASN A 68 10.11 -6.84 -2.77
C ASN A 68 11.43 -7.44 -3.32
N GLU A 69 12.35 -7.78 -2.42
CA GLU A 69 13.65 -8.37 -2.72
C GLU A 69 13.64 -9.90 -2.55
N THR A 70 12.77 -10.41 -1.68
CA THR A 70 12.64 -11.82 -1.35
C THR A 70 11.18 -12.27 -1.45
N SER A 71 10.97 -13.58 -1.58
CA SER A 71 9.63 -14.17 -1.61
C SER A 71 8.87 -14.07 -0.28
N LYS A 72 9.50 -13.59 0.78
CA LYS A 72 8.88 -13.48 2.11
C LYS A 72 8.08 -12.19 2.28
N HIS A 73 8.39 -11.14 1.52
CA HIS A 73 7.77 -9.82 1.64
C HIS A 73 7.74 -9.31 3.08
N ASN A 74 8.90 -9.38 3.75
CA ASN A 74 9.01 -8.93 5.13
C ASN A 74 8.64 -7.45 5.29
N ILE A 75 7.87 -7.14 6.33
CA ILE A 75 7.61 -5.75 6.72
C ILE A 75 8.90 -5.14 7.28
N LEU A 76 9.30 -4.00 6.72
CA LEU A 76 10.50 -3.25 7.09
C LEU A 76 10.20 -1.98 7.85
N ALA A 77 9.07 -1.33 7.58
CA ALA A 77 8.64 -0.17 8.34
C ALA A 77 7.14 -0.24 8.59
N LEU A 78 6.73 0.28 9.74
CA LEU A 78 5.37 0.27 10.20
C LEU A 78 5.07 1.59 10.89
N ASN A 79 4.08 2.30 10.39
CA ASN A 79 3.59 3.53 10.97
C ASN A 79 2.13 3.36 11.39
N ILE A 80 1.87 3.47 12.68
CA ILE A 80 0.54 3.32 13.25
C ILE A 80 0.07 4.69 13.70
N LYS A 81 -1.09 5.13 13.22
CA LYS A 81 -1.74 6.37 13.68
C LYS A 81 -3.09 6.06 14.29
N ASN A 82 -3.34 6.62 15.45
CA ASN A 82 -4.51 6.37 16.26
C ASN A 82 -5.03 7.68 16.84
N LYS A 83 -6.30 7.98 16.57
CA LYS A 83 -7.00 9.13 17.14
C LYS A 83 -7.67 8.83 18.48
N LEU A 84 -7.82 7.54 18.83
CA LEU A 84 -8.59 7.11 19.99
C LEU A 84 -7.71 7.01 21.25
N CYS A 85 -8.16 7.62 22.33
CA CYS A 85 -7.59 7.43 23.66
C CYS A 85 -8.34 6.31 24.39
N SER A 86 -7.63 5.28 24.83
CA SER A 86 -8.19 4.14 25.57
C SER A 86 -8.78 4.50 26.94
N LYS A 87 -8.44 5.69 27.49
CA LYS A 87 -8.97 6.18 28.77
C LYS A 87 -10.28 6.96 28.65
N HIS A 88 -10.57 7.53 27.48
CA HIS A 88 -11.76 8.38 27.24
C HIS A 88 -12.87 7.65 26.46
N SER A 89 -12.78 6.33 26.27
CA SER A 89 -13.84 5.53 25.64
C SER A 89 -15.10 5.40 26.50
N SER A 90 -15.01 5.72 27.80
CA SER A 90 -16.13 5.86 28.73
C SER A 90 -16.42 7.34 28.95
N LEU A 91 -17.01 8.00 27.95
CA LEU A 91 -17.84 9.17 28.25
C LEU A 91 -19.09 8.62 28.91
N ASP A 92 -19.09 8.58 30.25
CA ASP A 92 -20.33 8.54 31.02
C ASP A 92 -21.19 9.71 30.53
N VAL A 93 -22.27 9.39 29.85
CA VAL A 93 -23.23 10.36 29.30
C VAL A 93 -23.89 11.20 30.41
N ASP A 94 -23.70 10.80 31.67
CA ASP A 94 -24.32 11.40 32.86
C ASP A 94 -23.41 12.35 33.66
N ASN A 95 -22.12 12.46 33.33
CA ASN A 95 -21.22 13.39 34.05
C ASN A 95 -20.82 14.57 33.17
N ASP A 96 -21.48 15.70 33.42
CA ASP A 96 -21.24 17.06 32.90
C ASP A 96 -19.83 17.62 33.23
N SER A 97 -18.91 16.78 33.75
CA SER A 97 -17.51 17.13 33.86
C SER A 97 -16.82 16.83 32.51
N GLY A 98 -16.97 17.75 31.56
CA GLY A 98 -16.24 17.77 30.30
C GLY A 98 -14.73 17.82 30.52
N ARG A 99 -14.12 16.68 30.85
CA ARG A 99 -12.67 16.55 30.90
C ARG A 99 -12.15 16.66 29.47
N LEU A 100 -11.53 17.79 29.18
CA LEU A 100 -10.80 18.00 27.94
C LEU A 100 -9.64 17.00 27.88
N HIS A 101 -9.30 16.55 26.68
CA HIS A 101 -8.18 15.64 26.43
C HIS A 101 -6.81 16.19 26.95
N GLU A 102 -6.74 17.46 27.35
CA GLU A 102 -5.58 18.13 27.93
C GLU A 102 -5.09 17.48 29.24
N ASP A 103 -5.94 16.76 29.97
CA ASP A 103 -5.57 16.08 31.23
C ASP A 103 -4.94 14.68 31.04
N CYS A 104 -4.70 14.25 29.80
CA CYS A 104 -4.21 12.90 29.51
C CYS A 104 -2.67 12.85 29.42
N THR A 105 -1.98 13.02 30.56
CA THR A 105 -0.54 13.33 30.54
C THR A 105 0.42 12.16 30.30
N ASP A 106 0.10 10.90 30.66
CA ASP A 106 1.14 9.84 30.67
C ASP A 106 0.80 8.49 29.99
N GLU A 107 -0.47 8.25 29.63
CA GLU A 107 -0.91 6.97 29.03
C GLU A 107 -1.98 7.16 27.96
N CYS A 108 -1.88 8.22 27.15
CA CYS A 108 -2.75 8.38 26.00
C CYS A 108 -2.35 7.43 24.88
N SER A 109 -3.27 6.59 24.42
CA SER A 109 -3.05 5.76 23.21
C SER A 109 -3.22 6.54 21.91
N ALA A 110 -3.80 7.74 21.95
CA ALA A 110 -3.92 8.59 20.77
C ALA A 110 -2.57 9.25 20.48
N ASN A 111 -2.11 9.14 19.24
CA ASN A 111 -0.85 9.72 18.79
C ASN A 111 -1.02 10.79 17.70
N ILE A 112 -2.28 11.06 17.30
CA ILE A 112 -2.64 12.18 16.44
C ILE A 112 -3.94 12.83 16.91
N PRO A 113 -4.13 14.15 16.69
CA PRO A 113 -5.37 14.83 17.01
C PRO A 113 -6.57 14.32 16.20
N MET A 114 -7.78 14.41 16.76
CA MET A 114 -9.03 14.04 16.08
C MET A 114 -9.24 14.77 14.74
N VAL A 115 -8.81 16.05 14.68
CA VAL A 115 -8.94 16.92 13.50
C VAL A 115 -7.93 16.61 12.39
N LYS A 116 -6.82 15.93 12.68
CA LYS A 116 -5.81 15.59 11.68
C LYS A 116 -6.40 14.56 10.71
N SER A 117 -6.16 14.71 9.40
CA SER A 117 -6.63 13.73 8.42
C SER A 117 -5.98 12.38 8.67
N ILE A 118 -6.78 11.32 8.82
CA ILE A 118 -6.27 9.94 8.95
C ILE A 118 -5.72 9.42 7.61
N GLY A 119 -6.27 9.90 6.49
CA GLY A 119 -5.86 9.55 5.12
C GLY A 119 -4.70 10.36 4.57
N ASP A 120 -3.85 10.93 5.44
CA ASP A 120 -2.64 11.67 5.05
C ASP A 120 -1.50 10.70 4.68
N GLU A 121 -1.71 9.92 3.60
CA GLU A 121 -0.79 8.86 3.18
C GLU A 121 0.60 9.37 2.85
N TYR A 122 0.71 10.56 2.27
CA TYR A 122 2.00 11.22 2.02
C TYR A 122 2.82 11.32 3.30
N THR A 123 2.23 11.84 4.39
CA THR A 123 2.95 12.01 5.66
C THR A 123 3.31 10.67 6.28
N TRP A 124 2.40 9.70 6.26
CA TRP A 124 2.65 8.37 6.83
C TRP A 124 3.72 7.59 6.07
N ALA A 125 3.70 7.67 4.73
CA ALA A 125 4.74 7.12 3.87
C ALA A 125 6.08 7.78 4.13
N ARG A 126 6.11 9.11 4.20
CA ARG A 126 7.34 9.89 4.46
C ARG A 126 8.00 9.51 5.77
N GLU A 127 7.23 9.35 6.84
CA GLU A 127 7.75 8.89 8.14
C GLU A 127 8.34 7.47 8.05
N CYS A 128 7.68 6.53 7.36
CA CYS A 128 8.25 5.20 7.11
C CYS A 128 9.57 5.26 6.33
N LEU A 129 9.66 6.12 5.32
CA LEU A 129 10.85 6.28 4.48
C LEU A 129 12.03 6.87 5.28
N LEU A 130 11.76 7.83 6.17
CA LEU A 130 12.76 8.35 7.11
C LEU A 130 13.27 7.25 8.06
N ASP A 131 12.35 6.46 8.63
CA ASP A 131 12.71 5.32 9.50
C ASP A 131 13.60 4.29 8.78
N LEU A 132 13.40 4.08 7.48
CA LEU A 132 14.26 3.22 6.66
C LEU A 132 15.63 3.86 6.41
N LYS A 133 15.65 5.17 6.17
CA LYS A 133 16.89 5.92 5.95
C LYS A 133 17.81 5.91 7.17
N GLU A 134 17.27 5.93 8.38
CA GLU A 134 18.05 5.79 9.63
C GLU A 134 18.88 4.48 9.66
N ASP A 135 18.38 3.42 9.02
CA ASP A 135 19.09 2.14 8.88
C ASP A 135 19.80 2.00 7.53
N ALA A 136 20.10 3.14 6.88
CA ALA A 136 20.79 3.22 5.59
C ALA A 136 20.10 2.43 4.48
N ILE A 137 18.76 2.35 4.49
CA ILE A 137 17.98 1.82 3.36
C ILE A 137 17.49 2.98 2.51
N GLU A 138 17.68 2.86 1.20
CA GLU A 138 17.16 3.78 0.19
C GLU A 138 16.18 3.04 -0.72
N ILE A 139 15.17 3.75 -1.21
CA ILE A 139 14.14 3.16 -2.09
C ILE A 139 14.49 3.44 -3.54
N GLU A 140 14.73 2.37 -4.29
CA GLU A 140 14.98 2.41 -5.73
C GLU A 140 13.69 2.25 -6.51
N HIS A 141 12.92 1.21 -6.17
CA HIS A 141 11.64 0.94 -6.83
C HIS A 141 10.54 0.93 -5.78
N LEU A 142 9.50 1.73 -6.01
CA LEU A 142 8.34 1.80 -5.14
C LEU A 142 7.12 1.25 -5.88
N VAL A 143 6.46 0.26 -5.29
CA VAL A 143 5.17 -0.25 -5.77
C VAL A 143 4.07 0.39 -4.93
N THR A 144 3.24 1.22 -5.55
CA THR A 144 2.08 1.85 -4.91
C THR A 144 0.79 1.45 -5.60
N ASP A 145 -0.34 1.83 -5.01
CA ASP A 145 -1.58 1.92 -5.76
C ASP A 145 -1.50 3.09 -6.78
N ALA A 146 -2.60 3.36 -7.48
CA ALA A 146 -2.62 4.43 -8.47
C ALA A 146 -2.52 5.84 -7.85
N ASP A 147 -2.66 5.98 -6.52
CA ASP A 147 -2.48 7.25 -5.83
C ASP A 147 -1.00 7.41 -5.48
N SER A 148 -0.33 8.32 -6.18
CA SER A 148 1.12 8.48 -6.12
C SER A 148 1.59 9.22 -4.86
N SER A 149 0.82 9.25 -3.78
CA SER A 149 1.15 10.00 -2.56
C SER A 149 2.43 9.49 -1.89
N ALA A 150 2.61 8.17 -1.83
CA ALA A 150 3.83 7.56 -1.30
C ALA A 150 5.05 7.79 -2.20
N TYR A 151 4.84 7.69 -3.52
CA TYR A 151 5.88 8.01 -4.50
C TYR A 151 6.34 9.46 -4.40
N LYS A 152 5.39 10.39 -4.26
CA LYS A 152 5.69 11.81 -4.06
C LYS A 152 6.53 12.02 -2.80
N ALA A 153 6.23 11.33 -1.70
CA ALA A 153 7.02 11.40 -0.47
C ALA A 153 8.47 10.91 -0.69
N ALA A 154 8.66 9.82 -1.44
CA ALA A 154 9.98 9.31 -1.78
C ALA A 154 10.75 10.27 -2.70
N LEU A 155 10.08 10.85 -3.70
CA LEU A 155 10.67 11.80 -4.63
C LEU A 155 11.08 13.10 -3.93
N ASP A 156 10.23 13.61 -3.02
CA ASP A 156 10.55 14.80 -2.22
C ASP A 156 11.78 14.56 -1.33
N LEU A 157 11.91 13.37 -0.72
CA LEU A 157 13.11 12.98 0.04
C LEU A 157 14.38 12.96 -0.81
N HIS A 158 14.29 12.56 -2.08
CA HIS A 158 15.42 12.64 -3.01
C HIS A 158 15.75 14.10 -3.36
N ASN A 159 14.74 14.90 -3.69
CA ASN A 159 14.91 16.32 -4.03
C ASN A 159 15.47 17.16 -2.87
N GLU A 160 15.16 16.78 -1.63
CA GLU A 160 15.73 17.37 -0.41
C GLU A 160 17.18 16.94 -0.14
N GLY A 161 17.72 15.99 -0.91
CA GLY A 161 19.07 15.44 -0.72
C GLY A 161 19.21 14.46 0.44
N ILE A 162 18.08 13.98 0.99
CA ILE A 162 18.09 12.96 2.05
C ILE A 162 18.43 11.59 1.46
N ASN A 163 17.81 11.24 0.32
CA ASN A 163 18.09 9.99 -0.41
C ASN A 163 18.93 10.26 -1.65
N ASN A 164 19.96 9.44 -1.88
CA ASN A 164 20.83 9.57 -3.04
C ASN A 164 20.22 8.93 -4.29
N VAL A 165 19.39 7.90 -4.10
CA VAL A 165 18.71 7.18 -5.17
C VAL A 165 17.41 7.89 -5.51
N GLU A 166 17.24 8.20 -6.80
CA GLU A 166 15.95 8.66 -7.34
C GLU A 166 15.00 7.46 -7.40
N PRO A 167 13.82 7.54 -6.76
CA PRO A 167 12.88 6.42 -6.77
C PRO A 167 12.15 6.33 -8.11
N GLU A 168 11.87 5.11 -8.57
CA GLU A 168 10.98 4.82 -9.69
C GLU A 168 9.64 4.24 -9.19
N ASN A 169 8.52 4.71 -9.76
CA ASN A 169 7.19 4.25 -9.36
C ASN A 169 6.67 3.11 -10.25
N PHE A 170 6.11 2.08 -9.61
CA PHE A 170 5.40 0.99 -10.26
C PHE A 170 3.99 0.86 -9.70
N LEU A 171 3.05 0.51 -10.58
CA LEU A 171 1.68 0.22 -10.17
C LEU A 171 1.57 -1.22 -9.65
N ASP A 172 0.89 -1.39 -8.52
CA ASP A 172 0.52 -2.72 -8.04
C ASP A 172 -0.38 -3.43 -9.08
N THR A 173 0.02 -4.64 -9.44
CA THR A 173 -0.71 -5.58 -10.29
C THR A 173 -2.16 -5.82 -9.86
N ARG A 174 -2.46 -5.75 -8.55
CA ARG A 174 -3.83 -5.85 -8.02
C ARG A 174 -4.69 -4.69 -8.48
N HIS A 175 -4.18 -3.48 -8.33
CA HIS A 175 -4.86 -2.25 -8.74
C HIS A 175 -5.00 -2.17 -10.27
N LEU A 176 -3.98 -2.61 -11.00
CA LEU A 176 -4.04 -2.76 -12.45
C LEU A 176 -5.15 -3.73 -12.87
N SER A 177 -5.24 -4.89 -12.20
CA SER A 177 -6.28 -5.88 -12.43
C SER A 177 -7.67 -5.32 -12.14
N ASP A 178 -7.84 -4.65 -11.01
CA ASP A 178 -9.12 -4.03 -10.65
C ASP A 178 -9.51 -2.91 -11.61
N HIS A 179 -8.55 -2.14 -12.13
CA HIS A 179 -8.80 -1.16 -13.16
C HIS A 179 -9.29 -1.82 -14.46
N ALA A 180 -8.61 -2.88 -14.92
CA ALA A 180 -9.03 -3.66 -16.09
C ALA A 180 -10.44 -4.25 -15.91
N ARG A 181 -10.74 -4.77 -14.71
CA ARG A 181 -12.07 -5.29 -14.35
C ARG A 181 -13.15 -4.21 -14.41
N LYS A 182 -12.89 -3.03 -13.81
CA LYS A 182 -13.82 -1.88 -13.84
C LYS A 182 -14.04 -1.42 -15.27
N GLY A 183 -12.99 -1.35 -16.09
CA GLY A 183 -13.06 -1.07 -17.52
C GLY A 183 -13.99 -2.04 -18.25
N ALA A 184 -13.71 -3.35 -18.14
CA ALA A 184 -14.54 -4.38 -18.77
C ALA A 184 -16.01 -4.33 -18.32
N LYS A 185 -16.29 -4.11 -17.03
CA LYS A 185 -17.66 -4.02 -16.50
C LYS A 185 -18.46 -2.83 -17.02
N SER A 186 -17.78 -1.71 -17.30
CA SER A 186 -18.40 -0.46 -17.73
C SER A 186 -18.49 -0.33 -19.26
N ASP A 187 -17.88 -1.24 -20.00
CA ASP A 187 -17.86 -1.24 -21.45
C ASP A 187 -19.24 -1.58 -22.06
N LYS A 188 -19.84 -0.58 -22.73
CA LYS A 188 -21.14 -0.69 -23.38
C LYS A 188 -21.11 -1.60 -24.62
N THR A 189 -19.98 -1.69 -25.30
CA THR A 189 -19.76 -2.54 -26.48
C THR A 189 -19.68 -3.99 -26.03
N LEU A 190 -18.89 -4.30 -24.99
CA LEU A 190 -18.84 -5.64 -24.40
C LEU A 190 -20.21 -6.07 -23.89
N LEU A 191 -20.96 -5.17 -23.23
CA LEU A 191 -22.31 -5.47 -22.77
C LEU A 191 -23.26 -5.88 -23.91
N LYS A 192 -23.12 -5.27 -25.10
CA LYS A 192 -23.98 -5.57 -26.27
C LYS A 192 -23.72 -6.95 -26.85
N VAL A 193 -22.47 -7.42 -26.84
CA VAL A 193 -22.06 -8.71 -27.44
C VAL A 193 -22.21 -9.89 -26.48
N MET A 194 -22.52 -9.67 -25.20
CA MET A 194 -22.76 -10.75 -24.25
C MET A 194 -23.93 -11.65 -24.70
N PRO A 195 -23.75 -13.00 -24.71
CA PRO A 195 -24.71 -13.93 -25.29
C PRO A 195 -25.89 -14.21 -24.33
N ALA A 196 -26.76 -13.21 -24.14
CA ALA A 196 -27.99 -13.37 -23.37
C ALA A 196 -29.14 -12.52 -23.93
N THR A 197 -30.36 -12.92 -23.59
CA THR A 197 -31.59 -12.28 -24.11
C THR A 197 -31.92 -10.97 -23.40
N THR A 198 -31.70 -10.87 -22.08
CA THR A 198 -32.05 -9.68 -21.30
C THR A 198 -30.81 -8.88 -20.87
N LYS A 199 -30.97 -7.56 -20.74
CA LYS A 199 -29.92 -6.66 -20.25
C LYS A 199 -29.37 -7.10 -18.89
N LEU A 200 -30.26 -7.53 -17.97
CA LEU A 200 -29.87 -8.00 -16.64
C LEU A 200 -28.97 -9.25 -16.71
N LYS A 201 -29.32 -10.22 -17.57
CA LYS A 201 -28.50 -11.43 -17.79
C LYS A 201 -27.17 -11.09 -18.46
N ARG A 202 -27.15 -10.17 -19.44
CA ARG A 202 -25.92 -9.68 -20.06
C ARG A 202 -25.00 -9.00 -19.05
N GLN A 203 -25.55 -8.18 -18.16
CA GLN A 203 -24.76 -7.54 -17.10
C GLN A 203 -24.16 -8.56 -16.13
N LYS A 204 -24.92 -9.61 -15.77
CA LYS A 204 -24.41 -10.70 -14.94
C LYS A 204 -23.27 -11.45 -15.63
N LEU A 205 -23.42 -11.78 -16.91
CA LEU A 205 -22.36 -12.43 -17.70
C LEU A 205 -21.11 -11.53 -17.82
N LEU A 206 -21.29 -10.25 -18.10
CA LEU A 206 -20.18 -9.28 -18.18
C LEU A 206 -19.43 -9.18 -16.85
N ASN A 207 -20.16 -9.19 -15.72
CA ASN A 207 -19.55 -9.17 -14.40
C ASN A 207 -18.69 -10.42 -14.15
N ASN A 208 -19.17 -11.61 -14.53
CA ASN A 208 -18.38 -12.84 -14.41
C ASN A 208 -17.18 -12.83 -15.36
N PHE A 209 -17.40 -12.47 -16.63
CA PHE A 209 -16.34 -12.32 -17.62
C PHE A 209 -15.22 -11.37 -17.16
N SER A 210 -15.58 -10.25 -16.52
CA SER A 210 -14.59 -9.30 -16.01
C SER A 210 -13.69 -9.88 -14.92
N VAL A 211 -14.18 -10.85 -14.13
CA VAL A 211 -13.39 -11.57 -13.13
C VAL A 211 -12.47 -12.57 -13.82
N ASP A 212 -13.05 -13.40 -14.71
CA ASP A 212 -12.29 -14.40 -15.48
C ASP A 212 -11.16 -13.77 -16.29
N LEU A 213 -11.41 -12.61 -16.91
CA LEU A 213 -10.42 -11.84 -17.67
C LEU A 213 -9.21 -11.50 -16.78
N THR A 214 -9.46 -10.94 -15.60
CA THR A 214 -8.38 -10.55 -14.69
C THR A 214 -7.61 -11.75 -14.14
N GLU A 215 -8.29 -12.82 -13.77
CA GLU A 215 -7.62 -14.04 -13.29
C GLU A 215 -6.74 -14.67 -14.37
N ARG A 216 -7.21 -14.69 -15.63
CA ARG A 216 -6.43 -15.18 -16.77
C ARG A 216 -5.22 -14.30 -17.05
N CYS A 217 -5.39 -12.98 -17.09
CA CYS A 217 -4.27 -12.06 -17.31
C CYS A 217 -3.18 -12.24 -16.24
N ASN A 218 -3.56 -12.33 -14.96
CA ASN A 218 -2.60 -12.56 -13.87
C ASN A 218 -1.90 -13.92 -13.98
N LYS A 219 -2.63 -14.98 -14.33
CA LYS A 219 -2.03 -16.31 -14.55
C LYS A 219 -1.05 -16.31 -15.72
N GLU A 220 -1.40 -15.71 -16.85
CA GLU A 220 -0.52 -15.63 -18.01
C GLU A 220 0.75 -14.81 -17.70
N LEU A 221 0.61 -13.69 -16.99
CA LEU A 221 1.76 -12.90 -16.53
C LEU A 221 2.66 -13.72 -15.59
N ALA A 222 2.08 -14.40 -14.60
CA ALA A 222 2.85 -15.22 -13.65
C ALA A 222 3.55 -16.41 -14.34
N LEU A 223 2.86 -17.08 -15.27
CA LEU A 223 3.43 -18.17 -16.07
C LEU A 223 4.57 -17.68 -16.95
N ALA A 224 4.38 -16.55 -17.63
CA ALA A 224 5.42 -15.95 -18.46
C ALA A 224 6.62 -15.56 -17.60
N TYR A 225 6.40 -14.90 -16.46
CA TYR A 225 7.46 -14.50 -15.54
C TYR A 225 8.28 -15.70 -15.06
N LYS A 226 7.60 -16.79 -14.67
CA LYS A 226 8.24 -18.05 -14.29
C LYS A 226 9.01 -18.70 -15.43
N PHE A 227 8.43 -18.74 -16.63
CA PHE A 227 9.05 -19.37 -17.80
C PHE A 227 10.33 -18.65 -18.24
N TYR A 228 10.32 -17.31 -18.19
CA TYR A 228 11.48 -16.50 -18.57
C TYR A 228 12.40 -16.17 -17.38
N ALA A 229 12.16 -16.73 -16.20
CA ALA A 229 12.93 -16.46 -14.99
C ALA A 229 13.09 -14.95 -14.70
N GLY A 230 12.05 -14.16 -14.98
CA GLY A 230 12.06 -12.71 -14.79
C GLY A 230 12.76 -11.90 -15.89
N ASP A 231 13.20 -12.51 -17.01
CA ASP A 231 13.78 -11.78 -18.15
C ASP A 231 12.72 -10.89 -18.84
N PHE A 232 12.77 -9.61 -18.52
CA PHE A 232 11.80 -8.61 -18.97
C PHE A 232 11.82 -8.38 -20.48
N LEU A 233 12.98 -8.49 -21.13
CA LEU A 233 13.09 -8.33 -22.58
C LEU A 233 12.33 -9.45 -23.29
N LYS A 234 12.51 -10.69 -22.84
CA LYS A 234 11.76 -11.84 -23.39
C LYS A 234 10.27 -11.75 -23.11
N LEU A 235 9.88 -11.29 -21.91
CA LEU A 235 8.49 -11.03 -21.57
C LEU A 235 7.85 -10.01 -22.50
N LYS A 236 8.50 -8.86 -22.70
CA LYS A 236 8.02 -7.79 -23.57
C LYS A 236 7.87 -8.27 -25.01
N ILE A 237 8.84 -9.02 -25.53
CA ILE A 237 8.77 -9.59 -26.88
C ILE A 237 7.56 -10.52 -26.99
N LYS A 238 7.37 -11.46 -26.06
CA LYS A 238 6.23 -12.40 -26.09
C LYS A 238 4.89 -11.66 -26.15
N PHE A 239 4.68 -10.68 -25.27
CA PHE A 239 3.41 -9.96 -25.22
C PHE A 239 3.19 -8.98 -26.38
N HIS A 240 4.25 -8.42 -26.98
CA HIS A 240 4.09 -7.58 -28.18
C HIS A 240 3.93 -8.36 -29.48
N THR A 241 4.63 -9.48 -29.65
CA THR A 241 4.61 -10.22 -30.92
C THR A 241 3.41 -11.14 -31.07
N GLN A 242 2.89 -11.74 -29.98
CA GLN A 242 1.70 -12.60 -30.05
C GLN A 242 0.37 -11.86 -30.23
N TRP A 243 0.31 -10.55 -29.98
CA TRP A 243 -0.92 -9.76 -30.13
C TRP A 243 -1.04 -9.05 -31.48
N MET A 244 0.04 -8.98 -32.27
CA MET A 244 0.07 -8.41 -33.62
C MET A 244 0.03 -9.48 -34.73
N SER A 245 -0.09 -10.76 -34.37
CA SER A 245 -0.28 -11.91 -35.25
C SER A 245 -1.67 -12.50 -35.08
#